data_AF-A0A7J7NYF4-F1
#
_entry.id   AF-A0A7J7NYF4-F1
#
_cell.length_a   1.000
_cell.length_b   1.000
_cell.length_c   1.000
_cell.angle_alpha   90.00
_cell.angle_beta   90.00
_cell.angle_gamma   90.00
#
_symmetry.space_group_name_H-M   'P 1'
#
loop_
_entity.id
_entity.type
_entity.pdbx_description
1 polymer ?
#
loop_
_entity_poly.entity_id
_entity_poly.type
_entity_poly.pdbx_seq_one_letter_code
_entity_poly.pdbx_strand_id
1 'polypeptide(L)'
;MSSRHEKEKGVNVQVLLRCRPFSEDELRTNAPQVLTCNEYQREVAVSQNIAGKQIDRVFTFDKSGSKGQLPAEAGVIPRAIKQIFDTLEGQNAEYSVKATFLELYNEEITDLLAPEELSKFSVEEKQKKQLPLMEDGKGGVLVRGLEEEIVTCASEIFTLLERGSAKRRTAETLLNKQSSRSHSLFSITIHIKESTPEGDELIKCGKLNLVDLAGSENISRSGARDGRAREAGEINKSLLTLGRVISALVEHLGHVPYRDSKLTRLLRDSLGGRTKTCIIATVSPAVYCLEETLSTLDYAHRAKNIRNKPEVNQKMMKSTLIKDLYGEIERLKGEVYAAREKNGVYIPKERYYLEESERKAMADQVEQMGLTLETNQKKIEELQDKYENQVIQSSELSSELDATRKTLEKTITLLARTEEELKKSHML
;
A
#
# COMPACT_ATOMS: atom_id res chain seq x y z
N MET A 1 -11.33 35.49 3.01
CA MET A 1 -11.85 34.12 2.82
C MET A 1 -11.82 33.78 1.34
N SER A 2 -10.76 33.16 0.85
CA SER A 2 -10.73 32.49 -0.46
C SER A 2 -9.48 31.60 -0.52
N SER A 3 -9.61 30.34 -0.12
CA SER A 3 -8.67 29.24 -0.44
C SER A 3 -9.12 27.92 0.22
N ARG A 4 -10.31 27.42 -0.12
CA ARG A 4 -10.66 26.02 0.13
C ARG A 4 -11.43 25.53 -1.08
N HIS A 5 -10.71 24.82 -1.96
CA HIS A 5 -11.16 23.89 -3.01
C HIS A 5 -10.32 24.00 -4.31
N GLU A 6 -8.99 23.93 -4.21
CA GLU A 6 -8.27 23.19 -5.24
C GLU A 6 -8.49 21.70 -4.94
N LYS A 7 -9.44 21.08 -5.66
CA LYS A 7 -9.57 19.62 -5.68
C LYS A 7 -8.22 19.05 -6.12
N GLU A 8 -7.50 18.40 -5.21
CA GLU A 8 -6.33 17.59 -5.52
C GLU A 8 -6.68 16.62 -6.65
N LYS A 9 -6.17 16.89 -7.86
CA LYS A 9 -6.42 16.07 -9.04
C LYS A 9 -5.60 14.79 -8.94
N GLY A 10 -6.14 13.79 -8.22
CA GLY A 10 -5.63 12.42 -8.30
C GLY A 10 -5.68 11.91 -9.74
N VAL A 11 -4.68 11.13 -10.13
CA VAL A 11 -4.59 10.48 -11.45
C VAL A 11 -4.82 8.99 -11.25
N ASN A 12 -5.70 8.41 -12.06
CA ASN A 12 -5.94 6.98 -12.01
C ASN A 12 -4.73 6.19 -12.53
N VAL A 13 -4.52 4.99 -11.98
CA VAL A 13 -3.54 4.03 -12.51
C VAL A 13 -3.91 3.65 -13.94
N GLN A 14 -2.92 3.68 -14.84
CA GLN A 14 -3.12 3.26 -16.22
C GLN A 14 -3.05 1.73 -16.31
N VAL A 15 -3.97 1.13 -17.06
CA VAL A 15 -3.99 -0.33 -17.26
C VAL A 15 -4.02 -0.63 -18.75
N LEU A 16 -3.03 -1.39 -19.20
CA LEU A 16 -2.87 -1.90 -20.56
C LEU A 16 -3.14 -3.40 -20.56
N LEU A 17 -3.82 -3.88 -21.58
CA LEU A 17 -4.00 -5.31 -21.80
C LEU A 17 -3.17 -5.75 -23.01
N ARG A 18 -2.40 -6.83 -22.85
CA ARG A 18 -1.60 -7.45 -23.89
C ARG A 18 -1.97 -8.92 -24.01
N CYS A 19 -2.68 -9.27 -25.08
CA CYS A 19 -2.86 -10.66 -25.46
C CYS A 19 -1.63 -11.14 -26.24
N ARG A 20 -1.04 -12.27 -25.85
CA ARG A 20 0.05 -12.87 -26.62
C ARG A 20 -0.49 -13.68 -27.81
N PRO A 21 0.29 -13.89 -28.89
CA PRO A 21 -0.07 -14.89 -29.89
C PRO A 21 -0.06 -16.29 -29.29
N PHE A 22 -0.68 -17.24 -29.99
CA PHE A 22 -0.60 -18.66 -29.65
C PHE A 22 0.85 -19.15 -29.65
N SER A 23 1.20 -20.00 -28.70
CA SER A 23 2.49 -20.69 -28.67
C SER A 23 2.52 -21.84 -29.68
N GLU A 24 3.71 -22.32 -30.04
CA GLU A 24 3.85 -23.48 -30.93
C GLU A 24 3.12 -24.71 -30.40
N ASP A 25 3.12 -24.92 -29.09
CA ASP A 25 2.41 -26.03 -28.42
C ASP A 25 0.89 -25.88 -28.54
N GLU A 26 0.37 -24.66 -28.45
CA GLU A 26 -1.07 -24.38 -28.61
C GLU A 26 -1.53 -24.57 -30.04
N LEU A 27 -0.71 -24.14 -31.00
CA LEU A 27 -0.96 -24.37 -32.42
C LEU A 27 -0.94 -25.87 -32.73
N ARG A 28 0.03 -26.61 -32.18
CA ARG A 28 0.14 -28.06 -32.36
C ARG A 28 -1.05 -28.82 -31.77
N THR A 29 -1.62 -28.32 -30.68
CA THR A 29 -2.78 -28.94 -30.00
C THR A 29 -4.12 -28.45 -30.52
N ASN A 30 -4.15 -27.56 -31.53
CA ASN A 30 -5.36 -26.91 -32.04
C ASN A 30 -6.21 -26.30 -30.90
N ALA A 31 -5.57 -25.60 -29.97
CA ALA A 31 -6.26 -24.98 -28.85
C ALA A 31 -7.30 -23.95 -29.34
N PRO A 32 -8.59 -24.07 -28.95
CA PRO A 32 -9.61 -23.09 -29.31
C PRO A 32 -9.28 -21.67 -28.81
N GLN A 33 -9.48 -20.68 -29.66
CA GLN A 33 -9.37 -19.26 -29.31
C GLN A 33 -10.62 -18.77 -28.60
N VAL A 34 -10.44 -18.16 -27.43
CA VAL A 34 -11.54 -17.62 -26.60
C VAL A 34 -11.49 -16.10 -26.44
N LEU A 35 -10.43 -15.46 -26.91
CA LEU A 35 -10.24 -14.02 -26.84
C LEU A 35 -10.36 -13.38 -28.23
N THR A 36 -11.20 -12.36 -28.33
CA THR A 36 -11.24 -11.47 -29.49
C THR A 36 -10.84 -10.08 -29.05
N CYS A 37 -9.79 -9.52 -29.67
CA CYS A 37 -9.31 -8.16 -29.36
C CYS A 37 -9.72 -7.23 -30.50
N ASN A 38 -10.53 -6.21 -30.19
CA ASN A 38 -10.86 -5.12 -31.10
C ASN A 38 -10.01 -3.89 -30.76
N GLU A 39 -8.95 -3.66 -31.53
CA GLU A 39 -8.04 -2.53 -31.30
C GLU A 39 -8.69 -1.15 -31.54
N TYR A 40 -9.72 -1.07 -32.41
CA TYR A 40 -10.40 0.18 -32.74
C TYR A 40 -11.35 0.62 -31.62
N GLN A 41 -12.14 -0.31 -31.10
CA GLN A 41 -13.04 -0.06 -29.97
C GLN A 41 -12.31 -0.14 -28.62
N ARG A 42 -11.05 -0.60 -28.64
CA ARG A 42 -10.20 -0.83 -27.47
C ARG A 42 -10.79 -1.87 -26.53
N GLU A 43 -11.48 -2.84 -27.11
CA GLU A 43 -12.28 -3.83 -26.39
C GLU A 43 -11.67 -5.21 -26.50
N VAL A 44 -11.71 -5.97 -25.40
CA VAL A 44 -11.47 -7.41 -25.44
C VAL A 44 -12.74 -8.12 -25.03
N ALA A 45 -13.22 -8.99 -25.91
CA ALA A 45 -14.35 -9.87 -25.68
C ALA A 45 -13.83 -11.27 -25.35
N VAL A 46 -14.30 -11.81 -24.24
CA VAL A 46 -14.08 -13.21 -23.86
C VAL A 46 -15.34 -13.98 -24.23
N SER A 47 -15.23 -14.94 -25.15
CA SER A 47 -16.36 -15.75 -25.58
C SER A 47 -16.38 -17.09 -24.83
N GLN A 48 -17.46 -17.35 -24.11
CA GLN A 48 -17.70 -18.63 -23.44
C GLN A 48 -19.03 -19.22 -23.92
N ASN A 49 -18.99 -20.42 -24.50
CA ASN A 49 -20.19 -21.20 -24.83
C ASN A 49 -20.49 -22.19 -23.69
N ILE A 50 -21.48 -21.87 -22.86
CA ILE A 50 -22.06 -22.81 -21.90
C ILE A 50 -23.56 -22.93 -22.20
N ALA A 51 -24.01 -24.16 -22.48
CA ALA A 51 -25.42 -24.53 -22.57
C ALA A 51 -26.30 -23.63 -23.49
N GLY A 52 -25.81 -23.24 -24.67
CA GLY A 52 -26.61 -22.53 -25.68
C GLY A 52 -26.88 -21.05 -25.38
N LYS A 53 -26.25 -20.46 -24.37
CA LYS A 53 -26.23 -19.00 -24.14
C LYS A 53 -24.80 -18.48 -24.29
N GLN A 54 -24.59 -17.66 -25.32
CA GLN A 54 -23.37 -16.87 -25.50
C GLN A 54 -23.35 -15.77 -24.43
N ILE A 55 -22.34 -15.78 -23.56
CA ILE A 55 -22.10 -14.71 -22.59
C ILE A 55 -20.88 -13.92 -23.08
N ASP A 56 -21.14 -12.75 -23.65
CA ASP A 56 -20.09 -11.81 -24.05
C ASP A 56 -19.80 -10.86 -22.87
N ARG A 57 -18.55 -10.84 -22.39
CA ARG A 57 -18.06 -9.80 -21.46
C ARG A 57 -17.05 -8.92 -22.17
N VAL A 58 -17.30 -7.60 -22.15
CA VAL A 58 -16.55 -6.58 -22.90
C VAL A 58 -15.79 -5.68 -21.92
N PHE A 59 -14.49 -5.46 -22.17
CA PHE A 59 -13.59 -4.63 -21.33
C PHE A 59 -12.83 -3.58 -22.17
N THR A 60 -12.71 -2.32 -21.73
CA THR A 60 -12.09 -1.19 -22.50
C THR A 60 -10.73 -0.69 -21.96
N PHE A 61 -9.71 -0.52 -22.83
CA PHE A 61 -8.30 -0.16 -22.48
C PHE A 61 -7.71 1.06 -23.23
N ASP A 62 -6.58 1.64 -22.79
CA ASP A 62 -6.01 2.90 -23.34
C ASP A 62 -4.64 2.79 -24.04
N LYS A 63 -4.60 3.09 -25.36
CA LYS A 63 -3.48 3.54 -26.25
C LYS A 63 -2.21 2.66 -26.43
N SER A 64 -1.69 2.68 -27.67
CA SER A 64 -0.40 2.12 -28.14
C SER A 64 0.39 3.16 -28.96
N GLY A 65 1.73 3.11 -28.94
CA GLY A 65 2.59 4.01 -29.72
C GLY A 65 3.97 3.41 -30.05
N SER A 66 4.53 3.79 -31.21
CA SER A 66 5.91 3.52 -31.72
C SER A 66 6.50 4.85 -32.25
N LYS A 67 7.81 5.15 -32.36
CA LYS A 67 8.99 4.41 -32.87
C LYS A 67 10.33 4.98 -32.31
N GLY A 68 11.41 4.17 -32.38
CA GLY A 68 12.84 4.59 -32.33
C GLY A 68 13.82 3.43 -32.02
N GLN A 69 14.75 3.07 -32.93
CA GLN A 69 15.21 1.68 -33.18
C GLN A 69 15.98 0.93 -32.06
N LEU A 70 15.35 -0.15 -31.62
CA LEU A 70 15.84 -1.39 -31.03
C LEU A 70 15.21 -2.53 -31.89
N PRO A 71 15.63 -3.81 -31.78
CA PRO A 71 14.94 -4.90 -32.48
C PRO A 71 13.41 -4.77 -32.33
N ALA A 72 12.63 -5.15 -33.36
CA ALA A 72 11.16 -5.07 -33.28
C ALA A 72 10.63 -5.81 -32.03
N GLU A 73 11.32 -6.87 -31.65
CA GLU A 73 11.03 -7.75 -30.52
C GLU A 73 11.48 -7.21 -29.15
N ALA A 74 12.24 -6.10 -29.11
CA ALA A 74 12.74 -5.54 -27.86
C ALA A 74 11.60 -5.15 -26.91
N GLY A 75 11.69 -5.59 -25.66
CA GLY A 75 10.70 -5.33 -24.61
C GLY A 75 10.69 -3.89 -24.08
N VAL A 76 9.92 -3.64 -23.02
CA VAL A 76 9.77 -2.31 -22.41
C VAL A 76 11.09 -1.81 -21.81
N ILE A 77 11.83 -2.69 -21.12
CA ILE A 77 13.09 -2.35 -20.44
C ILE A 77 14.13 -1.75 -21.39
N PRO A 78 14.57 -2.43 -22.48
CA PRO A 78 15.56 -1.87 -23.40
C PRO A 78 15.09 -0.56 -24.04
N ARG A 79 13.79 -0.44 -24.36
CA ARG A 79 13.21 0.78 -24.93
C ARG A 79 13.24 1.95 -23.97
N ALA A 80 12.86 1.70 -22.71
CA ALA A 80 12.90 2.72 -21.66
C ALA A 80 14.32 3.20 -21.40
N ILE A 81 15.29 2.28 -21.29
CA ILE A 81 16.71 2.61 -21.07
C ILE A 81 17.22 3.50 -22.20
N LYS A 82 17.01 3.08 -23.46
CA LYS A 82 17.44 3.86 -24.61
C LYS A 82 16.83 5.27 -24.58
N GLN A 83 15.52 5.36 -24.40
CA GLN A 83 14.83 6.65 -24.35
C GLN A 83 15.32 7.55 -23.20
N ILE A 84 15.64 6.98 -22.03
CA ILE A 84 16.20 7.71 -20.89
C ILE A 84 17.53 8.34 -21.29
N PHE A 85 18.48 7.56 -21.81
CA PHE A 85 19.79 8.08 -22.21
C PHE A 85 19.69 9.08 -23.37
N ASP A 86 18.91 8.78 -24.42
CA ASP A 86 18.67 9.71 -25.53
C ASP A 86 18.12 11.07 -25.02
N THR A 87 17.24 11.04 -24.01
CA THR A 87 16.66 12.25 -23.42
C THR A 87 17.67 13.01 -22.55
N LEU A 88 18.48 12.29 -21.76
CA LEU A 88 19.48 12.89 -20.89
C LEU A 88 20.61 13.55 -21.70
N GLU A 89 21.09 12.88 -22.74
CA GLU A 89 22.08 13.42 -23.68
C GLU A 89 21.54 14.65 -24.43
N GLY A 90 20.26 14.62 -24.84
CA GLY A 90 19.61 15.75 -25.50
C GLY A 90 19.39 16.98 -24.61
N GLN A 91 19.35 16.82 -23.29
CA GLN A 91 19.18 17.94 -22.34
C GLN A 91 20.50 18.63 -21.98
N ASN A 92 21.65 18.07 -22.34
CA ASN A 92 22.99 18.60 -22.03
C ASN A 92 23.17 18.99 -20.55
N ALA A 93 22.52 18.27 -19.64
CA ALA A 93 22.56 18.49 -18.20
C ALA A 93 23.53 17.50 -17.54
N GLU A 94 24.12 17.89 -16.40
CA GLU A 94 24.92 16.96 -15.60
C GLU A 94 23.98 15.99 -14.86
N TYR A 95 24.15 14.68 -15.06
CA TYR A 95 23.30 13.67 -14.46
C TYR A 95 24.10 12.50 -13.86
N SER A 96 23.47 11.78 -12.94
CA SER A 96 23.94 10.52 -12.38
C SER A 96 22.81 9.51 -12.40
N VAL A 97 23.07 8.34 -12.98
CA VAL A 97 22.12 7.23 -13.03
C VAL A 97 22.60 6.11 -12.13
N LYS A 98 21.68 5.58 -11.33
CA LYS A 98 21.88 4.42 -10.46
C LYS A 98 20.89 3.33 -10.80
N ALA A 99 21.31 2.08 -10.73
CA ALA A 99 20.46 0.92 -10.93
C ALA A 99 20.50 -0.01 -9.72
N THR A 100 19.34 -0.58 -9.39
CA THR A 100 19.20 -1.63 -8.38
C THR A 100 18.40 -2.78 -8.96
N PHE A 101 18.75 -4.03 -8.64
CA PHE A 101 17.99 -5.19 -9.09
C PHE A 101 17.77 -6.16 -7.94
N LEU A 102 16.51 -6.40 -7.59
CA LEU A 102 16.14 -7.32 -6.52
C LEU A 102 15.15 -8.37 -7.01
N GLU A 103 15.24 -9.54 -6.39
CA GLU A 103 14.27 -10.63 -6.49
C GLU A 103 13.52 -10.75 -5.16
N LEU A 104 12.21 -10.92 -5.22
CA LEU A 104 11.36 -11.26 -4.08
C LEU A 104 10.79 -12.66 -4.32
N TYR A 105 11.24 -13.62 -3.51
CA TYR A 105 10.79 -15.00 -3.57
C TYR A 105 10.49 -15.49 -2.15
N ASN A 106 9.32 -16.10 -1.95
CA ASN A 106 8.89 -16.61 -0.64
C ASN A 106 9.01 -15.58 0.50
N GLU A 107 8.61 -14.33 0.23
CA GLU A 107 8.75 -13.19 1.16
C GLU A 107 10.21 -12.92 1.60
N GLU A 108 11.21 -13.39 0.86
CA GLU A 108 12.63 -13.07 1.05
C GLU A 108 13.15 -12.22 -0.10
N ILE A 109 13.88 -11.15 0.24
CA ILE A 109 14.47 -10.22 -0.73
C ILE A 109 15.92 -10.64 -0.96
N THR A 110 16.25 -10.89 -2.23
CA THR A 110 17.60 -11.21 -2.69
C THR A 110 18.11 -10.11 -3.61
N ASP A 111 19.33 -9.64 -3.36
CA ASP A 111 20.01 -8.69 -4.23
C ASP A 111 20.66 -9.42 -5.42
N LEU A 112 20.21 -9.08 -6.63
CA LEU A 112 20.70 -9.67 -7.88
C LEU A 112 21.95 -8.99 -8.42
N LEU A 113 22.32 -7.81 -7.91
CA LEU A 113 23.54 -7.09 -8.28
C LEU A 113 24.69 -7.31 -7.30
N ALA A 114 24.41 -7.80 -6.10
CA ALA A 114 25.44 -8.06 -5.09
C ALA A 114 26.60 -8.94 -5.63
N PRO A 115 27.88 -8.56 -5.36
CA PRO A 115 29.07 -9.30 -5.80
C PRO A 115 29.07 -10.78 -5.40
N GLU A 116 29.55 -11.66 -6.29
CA GLU A 116 29.55 -13.11 -6.10
C GLU A 116 30.31 -13.58 -4.85
N GLU A 117 31.34 -12.85 -4.42
CA GLU A 117 32.13 -13.17 -3.23
C GLU A 117 31.28 -13.19 -1.95
N LEU A 118 30.20 -12.40 -1.91
CA LEU A 118 29.27 -12.33 -0.79
C LEU A 118 28.19 -13.44 -0.83
N SER A 119 28.10 -14.20 -1.92
CA SER A 119 27.09 -15.26 -2.10
C SER A 119 27.52 -16.63 -1.55
N LYS A 120 28.83 -16.79 -1.29
CA LYS A 120 29.50 -18.03 -0.85
C LYS A 120 29.53 -18.23 0.67
N PHE A 121 28.97 -17.31 1.44
CA PHE A 121 28.89 -17.46 2.89
C PHE A 121 28.02 -18.64 3.31
N SER A 122 28.39 -19.29 4.41
CA SER A 122 27.70 -20.43 5.01
C SER A 122 26.25 -20.09 5.38
N VAL A 123 25.40 -21.11 5.50
CA VAL A 123 23.95 -20.98 5.74
C VAL A 123 23.64 -20.09 6.97
N GLU A 124 24.50 -20.10 7.98
CA GLU A 124 24.38 -19.29 9.20
C GLU A 124 24.63 -17.77 8.98
N GLU A 125 25.46 -17.40 8.00
CA GLU A 125 25.74 -16.00 7.67
C GLU A 125 24.71 -15.40 6.70
N LYS A 126 24.05 -16.25 5.89
CA LYS A 126 22.91 -15.83 5.05
C LYS A 126 21.71 -15.37 5.89
N GLN A 127 21.44 -16.01 7.03
CA GLN A 127 20.39 -15.59 7.96
C GLN A 127 20.68 -14.23 8.62
N LYS A 128 21.95 -13.86 8.81
CA LYS A 128 22.35 -12.54 9.34
C LYS A 128 22.30 -11.41 8.31
N LYS A 129 22.21 -11.71 7.01
CA LYS A 129 22.17 -10.74 5.89
C LYS A 129 20.81 -10.62 5.22
N GLN A 130 19.71 -10.91 5.92
CA GLN A 130 18.39 -10.59 5.38
C GLN A 130 18.29 -9.08 5.16
N LEU A 131 17.96 -8.67 3.93
CA LEU A 131 17.79 -7.27 3.56
C LEU A 131 16.51 -6.72 4.20
N PRO A 132 16.60 -5.87 5.25
CA PRO A 132 15.42 -5.42 5.95
C PRO A 132 14.74 -4.31 5.16
N LEU A 133 13.41 -4.40 5.09
CA LEU A 133 12.56 -3.42 4.41
C LEU A 133 12.09 -2.38 5.43
N MET A 134 12.59 -1.16 5.26
CA MET A 134 12.33 -0.01 6.12
C MET A 134 11.29 0.92 5.49
N GLU A 135 10.44 1.50 6.32
CA GLU A 135 9.49 2.54 5.93
C GLU A 135 10.05 3.88 6.42
N ASP A 136 10.14 4.87 5.54
CA ASP A 136 10.34 6.24 5.98
C ASP A 136 9.06 6.73 6.69
N GLY A 137 9.19 7.68 7.62
CA GLY A 137 8.05 8.24 8.35
C GLY A 137 7.00 8.94 7.46
N LYS A 138 7.26 9.06 6.16
CA LYS A 138 6.38 9.66 5.13
C LYS A 138 5.75 8.58 4.22
N GLY A 139 5.92 7.30 4.52
CA GLY A 139 5.33 6.17 3.82
C GLY A 139 6.12 5.62 2.63
N GLY A 140 7.28 6.18 2.30
CA GLY A 140 8.22 5.64 1.31
C GLY A 140 8.92 4.39 1.84
N VAL A 141 9.28 3.48 0.95
CA VAL A 141 9.88 2.18 1.31
C VAL A 141 11.30 2.06 0.76
N LEU A 142 12.24 1.69 1.65
CA LEU A 142 13.65 1.49 1.32
C LEU A 142 14.12 0.11 1.78
N VAL A 143 14.89 -0.57 0.93
CA VAL A 143 15.55 -1.84 1.28
C VAL A 143 16.98 -1.50 1.72
N ARG A 144 17.29 -1.71 3.01
CA ARG A 144 18.61 -1.37 3.54
C ARG A 144 19.64 -2.41 3.08
N GLY A 145 20.79 -1.94 2.60
CA GLY A 145 21.90 -2.80 2.16
C GLY A 145 21.70 -3.40 0.76
N LEU A 146 20.72 -2.89 -0.01
CA LEU A 146 20.61 -3.18 -1.43
C LEU A 146 21.72 -2.43 -2.19
N GLU A 147 22.43 -3.14 -3.06
CA GLU A 147 23.52 -2.58 -3.86
C GLU A 147 22.98 -1.59 -4.90
N GLU A 148 23.58 -0.39 -4.95
CA GLU A 148 23.27 0.64 -5.93
C GLU A 148 24.46 0.80 -6.90
N GLU A 149 24.34 0.21 -8.09
CA GLU A 149 25.37 0.31 -9.13
C GLU A 149 25.20 1.62 -9.89
N ILE A 150 26.28 2.41 -9.99
CA ILE A 150 26.31 3.64 -10.79
C ILE A 150 26.56 3.25 -12.24
N VAL A 151 25.73 3.77 -13.15
CA VAL A 151 25.83 3.50 -14.58
C VAL A 151 26.05 4.77 -15.38
N THR A 152 26.97 4.69 -16.34
CA THR A 152 27.38 5.82 -17.19
C THR A 152 26.77 5.78 -18.58
N CYS A 153 26.38 4.58 -19.05
CA CYS A 153 25.85 4.37 -20.38
C CYS A 153 24.78 3.25 -20.43
N ALA A 154 24.01 3.21 -21.51
CA ALA A 154 22.95 2.21 -21.69
C ALA A 154 23.47 0.77 -21.71
N SER A 155 24.68 0.53 -22.24
CA SER A 155 25.28 -0.80 -22.30
C SER A 155 25.55 -1.40 -20.93
N GLU A 156 25.97 -0.59 -19.95
CA GLU A 156 26.18 -1.06 -18.58
C GLU A 156 24.88 -1.56 -17.96
N ILE A 157 23.75 -0.89 -18.21
CA ILE A 157 22.45 -1.37 -17.73
C ILE A 157 22.10 -2.74 -18.33
N PHE A 158 22.39 -2.96 -19.62
CA PHE A 158 22.17 -4.27 -20.24
C PHE A 158 23.03 -5.35 -19.60
N THR A 159 24.31 -5.06 -19.31
CA THR A 159 25.20 -5.98 -18.59
C THR A 159 24.67 -6.28 -17.18
N LEU A 160 24.15 -5.29 -16.45
CA LEU A 160 23.55 -5.50 -15.12
C LEU A 160 22.30 -6.39 -15.19
N LEU A 161 21.45 -6.18 -16.20
CA LEU A 161 20.27 -7.02 -16.43
C LEU A 161 20.64 -8.46 -16.77
N GLU A 162 21.65 -8.66 -17.62
CA GLU A 162 22.15 -10.00 -17.95
C GLU A 162 22.75 -10.69 -16.72
N ARG A 163 23.59 -9.98 -15.96
CA ARG A 163 24.20 -10.47 -14.71
C ARG A 163 23.14 -10.89 -13.69
N GLY A 164 22.17 -10.02 -13.42
CA GLY A 164 21.09 -10.32 -12.49
C GLY A 164 20.18 -11.45 -13.00
N SER A 165 19.91 -11.50 -14.30
CA SER A 165 19.13 -12.58 -14.92
C SER A 165 19.86 -13.93 -14.87
N ALA A 166 21.18 -13.94 -15.05
CA ALA A 166 22.01 -15.13 -14.89
C ALA A 166 21.99 -15.61 -13.43
N LYS A 167 22.15 -14.70 -12.46
CA LYS A 167 22.10 -15.01 -11.03
C LYS A 167 20.74 -15.58 -10.61
N ARG A 168 19.64 -15.03 -11.15
CA ARG A 168 18.28 -15.56 -11.02
C ARG A 168 18.19 -17.00 -11.57
N ARG A 169 18.75 -17.26 -12.76
CA ARG A 169 18.77 -18.59 -13.39
C ARG A 169 19.63 -19.62 -12.63
N THR A 170 20.76 -19.22 -12.06
CA THR A 170 21.58 -20.13 -11.27
C THR A 170 20.84 -20.59 -10.01
N ALA A 171 20.05 -19.70 -9.39
CA ALA A 171 19.14 -20.10 -8.31
C ALA A 171 18.09 -21.13 -8.80
N GLU A 172 17.54 -20.96 -10.01
CA GLU A 172 16.58 -21.90 -10.63
C GLU A 172 17.15 -23.31 -10.85
N THR A 173 18.45 -23.46 -11.13
CA THR A 173 19.07 -24.78 -11.37
C THR A 173 19.29 -25.60 -10.09
N LEU A 174 19.34 -24.95 -8.93
CA LEU A 174 19.50 -25.63 -7.63
C LEU A 174 18.16 -26.07 -7.03
N LEU A 175 17.04 -25.41 -7.41
CA LEU A 175 15.68 -25.77 -7.05
C LEU A 175 14.71 -25.41 -8.20
N ASN A 176 14.17 -26.42 -8.91
CA ASN A 176 13.09 -26.39 -9.92
C ASN A 176 12.47 -25.02 -10.32
N LYS A 177 12.39 -24.69 -11.64
CA LYS A 177 11.55 -23.65 -12.29
C LYS A 177 11.11 -22.47 -11.37
N GLN A 178 12.08 -21.77 -10.79
CA GLN A 178 11.87 -20.71 -9.81
C GLN A 178 11.48 -19.36 -10.45
N SER A 179 11.77 -19.12 -11.74
CA SER A 179 11.53 -17.82 -12.41
C SER A 179 10.06 -17.42 -12.53
N SER A 180 9.15 -18.36 -12.74
CA SER A 180 7.71 -18.05 -12.82
C SER A 180 7.09 -17.78 -11.45
N ARG A 181 7.87 -17.95 -10.38
CA ARG A 181 7.42 -17.98 -8.98
C ARG A 181 8.00 -16.86 -8.13
N SER A 182 8.97 -16.11 -8.67
CA SER A 182 9.54 -14.94 -8.00
C SER A 182 9.13 -13.66 -8.68
N HIS A 183 9.03 -12.59 -7.90
CA HIS A 183 8.88 -11.23 -8.43
C HIS A 183 10.25 -10.61 -8.60
N SER A 184 10.40 -9.75 -9.59
CA SER A 184 11.64 -9.02 -9.85
C SER A 184 11.36 -7.53 -9.92
N LEU A 185 12.14 -6.73 -9.19
CA LEU A 185 12.09 -5.28 -9.27
C LEU A 185 13.44 -4.75 -9.74
N PHE A 186 13.45 -4.19 -10.94
CA PHE A 186 14.57 -3.42 -11.46
C PHE A 186 14.25 -1.94 -11.36
N SER A 187 15.03 -1.18 -10.59
CA SER A 187 14.80 0.25 -10.39
C SER A 187 15.95 1.06 -10.95
N ILE A 188 15.60 2.13 -11.68
CA ILE A 188 16.54 3.12 -12.20
C ILE A 188 16.26 4.43 -11.48
N THR A 189 17.26 4.97 -10.80
CA THR A 189 17.19 6.27 -10.11
C THR A 189 18.09 7.26 -10.83
N ILE A 190 17.53 8.38 -11.24
CA ILE A 190 18.21 9.41 -12.04
C ILE A 190 18.26 10.68 -11.21
N HIS A 191 19.46 11.22 -11.03
CA HIS A 191 19.68 12.53 -10.45
C HIS A 191 20.13 13.47 -11.56
N ILE A 192 19.42 14.57 -11.76
CA ILE A 192 19.77 15.61 -12.74
C ILE A 192 20.09 16.87 -11.97
N LYS A 193 21.26 17.45 -12.25
CA LYS A 193 21.68 18.73 -11.72
C LYS A 193 21.22 19.83 -12.68
N GLU A 194 20.52 20.81 -12.14
CA GLU A 194 20.11 22.02 -12.83
C GLU A 194 20.73 23.23 -12.14
N SER A 195 21.18 24.20 -12.92
CA SER A 195 21.55 25.52 -12.38
C SER A 195 20.38 26.48 -12.59
N THR A 196 19.95 27.17 -11.54
CA THR A 196 18.95 28.24 -11.69
C THR A 196 19.56 29.46 -12.38
N PRO A 197 18.73 30.37 -12.92
CA PRO A 197 19.22 31.66 -13.41
C PRO A 197 19.95 32.48 -12.34
N GLU A 198 19.65 32.26 -11.06
CA GLU A 198 20.33 32.90 -9.92
C GLU A 198 21.70 32.25 -9.58
N GLY A 199 22.06 31.14 -10.24
CA GLY A 199 23.32 30.42 -10.01
C GLY A 199 23.24 29.29 -8.97
N ASP A 200 22.05 28.98 -8.45
CA ASP A 200 21.89 27.92 -7.46
C ASP A 200 21.86 26.53 -8.12
N GLU A 201 22.62 25.58 -7.54
CA GLU A 201 22.62 24.18 -7.98
C GLU A 201 21.44 23.42 -7.34
N LEU A 202 20.45 23.08 -8.16
CA LEU A 202 19.29 22.27 -7.80
C LEU A 202 19.45 20.83 -8.30
N ILE A 203 19.03 19.86 -7.49
CA ILE A 203 18.99 18.45 -7.86
C ILE A 203 17.54 18.01 -8.03
N LYS A 204 17.23 17.49 -9.22
CA LYS A 204 16.01 16.75 -9.53
C LYS A 204 16.28 15.26 -9.40
N CYS A 205 15.37 14.53 -8.76
CA CYS A 205 15.40 13.07 -8.70
C CYS A 205 14.22 12.49 -9.47
N GLY A 206 14.47 11.49 -10.31
CA GLY A 206 13.45 10.67 -10.96
C GLY A 206 13.71 9.20 -10.66
N LYS A 207 12.64 8.42 -10.46
CA LYS A 207 12.75 6.98 -10.22
C LYS A 207 11.80 6.22 -11.13
N LEU A 208 12.33 5.26 -11.87
CA LEU A 208 11.57 4.31 -12.68
C LEU A 208 11.69 2.93 -12.06
N ASN A 209 10.56 2.33 -11.68
CA ASN A 209 10.49 0.96 -11.21
C ASN A 209 9.93 0.08 -12.32
N LEU A 210 10.68 -0.92 -12.75
CA LEU A 210 10.29 -1.94 -13.71
C LEU A 210 10.07 -3.24 -12.94
N VAL A 211 8.80 -3.64 -12.83
CA VAL A 211 8.38 -4.74 -11.97
C VAL A 211 7.87 -5.89 -12.82
N ASP A 212 8.49 -7.05 -12.68
CA ASP A 212 8.06 -8.31 -13.29
C ASP A 212 7.48 -9.20 -12.19
N LEU A 213 6.17 -9.45 -12.26
CA LEU A 213 5.45 -10.20 -11.23
C LEU A 213 5.50 -11.70 -11.53
N ALA A 214 5.46 -12.50 -10.47
CA ALA A 214 5.26 -13.95 -10.57
C ALA A 214 3.95 -14.28 -11.29
N GLY A 215 3.85 -15.51 -11.81
CA GLY A 215 2.66 -16.02 -12.45
C GLY A 215 1.44 -15.97 -11.53
N SER A 216 0.29 -15.58 -12.08
CA SER A 216 -0.97 -15.43 -11.34
C SER A 216 -1.84 -16.69 -11.33
N GLU A 217 -1.33 -17.80 -11.87
CA GLU A 217 -2.11 -19.03 -12.05
C GLU A 217 -2.44 -19.77 -10.74
N ASN A 218 -3.57 -20.50 -10.75
CA ASN A 218 -3.98 -21.30 -9.61
C ASN A 218 -3.19 -22.61 -9.48
N ILE A 219 -2.73 -22.85 -8.25
CA ILE A 219 -1.86 -23.97 -7.88
C ILE A 219 -2.59 -25.30 -7.92
N SER A 220 -3.91 -25.31 -7.70
CA SER A 220 -4.74 -26.51 -7.74
C SER A 220 -4.64 -27.25 -9.08
N ARG A 221 -4.40 -26.54 -10.19
CA ARG A 221 -4.15 -27.14 -11.51
C ARG A 221 -2.71 -27.62 -11.73
N SER A 222 -1.76 -27.20 -10.90
CA SER A 222 -0.33 -27.53 -11.04
C SER A 222 0.07 -28.91 -10.50
N GLY A 223 -0.85 -29.64 -9.85
CA GLY A 223 -0.60 -31.01 -9.36
C GLY A 223 0.46 -31.11 -8.25
N ALA A 224 0.70 -30.03 -7.50
CA ALA A 224 1.70 -29.96 -6.44
C ALA A 224 1.28 -30.71 -5.16
N ARG A 225 2.03 -31.75 -4.75
CA ARG A 225 1.89 -32.43 -3.43
C ARG A 225 2.78 -31.83 -2.34
N ASP A 226 2.24 -31.76 -1.11
CA ASP A 226 2.73 -31.54 0.28
C ASP A 226 4.03 -30.76 0.65
N GLY A 227 4.81 -30.27 -0.29
CA GLY A 227 5.85 -29.24 -0.05
C GLY A 227 5.69 -28.06 -1.00
N ARG A 228 5.44 -28.37 -2.27
CA ARG A 228 5.14 -27.38 -3.32
C ARG A 228 3.82 -26.64 -3.09
N ALA A 229 2.87 -27.23 -2.36
CA ALA A 229 1.60 -26.58 -2.03
C ALA A 229 1.79 -25.39 -1.05
N ARG A 230 2.72 -25.52 -0.10
CA ARG A 230 3.04 -24.46 0.87
C ARG A 230 3.82 -23.31 0.24
N GLU A 231 4.85 -23.64 -0.55
CA GLU A 231 5.63 -22.68 -1.34
C GLU A 231 4.73 -21.89 -2.30
N ALA A 232 3.89 -22.60 -3.04
CA ALA A 232 2.97 -21.97 -3.95
C ALA A 232 1.91 -21.13 -3.19
N GLY A 233 1.46 -21.58 -2.01
CA GLY A 233 0.63 -20.78 -1.12
C GLY A 233 1.24 -19.42 -0.74
N GLU A 234 2.56 -19.36 -0.49
CA GLU A 234 3.27 -18.10 -0.18
C GLU A 234 3.47 -17.21 -1.43
N ILE A 235 3.68 -17.77 -2.61
CA ILE A 235 3.74 -16.99 -3.86
C ILE A 235 2.37 -16.37 -4.15
N ASN A 236 1.31 -17.18 -4.08
CA ASN A 236 -0.05 -16.69 -4.27
C ASN A 236 -0.47 -15.74 -3.15
N LYS A 237 0.10 -15.83 -1.94
CA LYS A 237 -0.14 -14.85 -0.87
C LYS A 237 0.29 -13.45 -1.31
N SER A 238 1.45 -13.28 -1.94
CA SER A 238 1.88 -11.95 -2.39
C SER A 238 0.93 -11.31 -3.42
N LEU A 239 0.48 -12.08 -4.42
CA LEU A 239 -0.48 -11.62 -5.44
C LEU A 239 -1.92 -11.48 -4.91
N LEU A 240 -2.34 -12.38 -4.02
CA LEU A 240 -3.63 -12.31 -3.32
C LEU A 240 -3.70 -11.07 -2.44
N THR A 241 -2.65 -10.80 -1.68
CA THR A 241 -2.50 -9.57 -0.88
C THR A 241 -2.49 -8.34 -1.76
N LEU A 242 -1.80 -8.36 -2.91
CA LEU A 242 -1.87 -7.30 -3.90
C LEU A 242 -3.33 -7.06 -4.35
N GLY A 243 -4.09 -8.13 -4.64
CA GLY A 243 -5.53 -8.03 -4.96
C GLY A 243 -6.40 -7.47 -3.84
N ARG A 244 -6.09 -7.79 -2.58
CA ARG A 244 -6.75 -7.19 -1.40
C ARG A 244 -6.44 -5.70 -1.28
N VAL A 245 -5.18 -5.30 -1.50
CA VAL A 245 -4.76 -3.89 -1.52
C VAL A 245 -5.50 -3.11 -2.61
N ILE A 246 -5.61 -3.67 -3.83
CA ILE A 246 -6.35 -3.05 -4.92
C ILE A 246 -7.83 -2.89 -4.54
N SER A 247 -8.46 -3.94 -4.02
CA SER A 247 -9.88 -3.89 -3.64
C SER A 247 -10.11 -2.84 -2.54
N ALA A 248 -9.25 -2.80 -1.52
CA ALA A 248 -9.31 -1.80 -0.46
C ALA A 248 -9.13 -0.36 -0.96
N LEU A 249 -8.24 -0.15 -1.95
CA LEU A 249 -8.01 1.17 -2.56
C LEU A 249 -9.20 1.64 -3.39
N VAL A 250 -9.82 0.73 -4.15
CA VAL A 250 -10.98 1.02 -4.99
C VAL A 250 -12.23 1.28 -4.14
N GLU A 251 -12.42 0.50 -3.08
CA GLU A 251 -13.52 0.66 -2.12
C GLU A 251 -13.30 1.81 -1.11
N HIS A 252 -12.14 2.49 -1.19
CA HIS A 252 -11.76 3.58 -0.30
C HIS A 252 -11.84 3.21 1.19
N LEU A 253 -11.41 1.99 1.53
CA LEU A 253 -11.36 1.53 2.91
C LEU A 253 -10.34 2.34 3.72
N GLY A 254 -10.64 2.60 4.99
CA GLY A 254 -9.76 3.37 5.87
C GLY A 254 -8.41 2.70 6.14
N HIS A 255 -8.35 1.37 6.10
CA HIS A 255 -7.12 0.59 6.25
C HIS A 255 -6.82 -0.20 4.98
N VAL A 256 -5.62 0.00 4.42
CA VAL A 256 -5.11 -0.74 3.27
C VAL A 256 -3.98 -1.67 3.73
N PRO A 257 -4.07 -2.99 3.54
CA PRO A 257 -3.16 -3.97 4.13
C PRO A 257 -1.83 -4.10 3.38
N TYR A 258 -1.08 -3.01 3.19
CA TYR A 258 0.22 -3.06 2.51
C TYR A 258 1.23 -3.96 3.24
N ARG A 259 1.10 -4.08 4.57
CA ARG A 259 2.05 -4.80 5.42
C ARG A 259 1.97 -6.32 5.33
N ASP A 260 0.90 -6.85 4.74
CA ASP A 260 0.64 -8.29 4.67
C ASP A 260 1.57 -9.03 3.68
N SER A 261 2.28 -8.30 2.80
CA SER A 261 3.35 -8.82 1.94
C SER A 261 4.44 -7.76 1.71
N LYS A 262 5.70 -8.19 1.61
CA LYS A 262 6.82 -7.32 1.22
C LYS A 262 6.62 -6.73 -0.17
N LEU A 263 5.95 -7.44 -1.09
CA LEU A 263 5.63 -6.93 -2.43
C LEU A 263 4.75 -5.68 -2.33
N THR A 264 3.66 -5.75 -1.56
CA THR A 264 2.74 -4.63 -1.39
C THR A 264 3.37 -3.46 -0.65
N ARG A 265 4.33 -3.71 0.25
CA ARG A 265 5.14 -2.64 0.85
C ARG A 265 6.04 -1.98 -0.19
N LEU A 266 6.78 -2.76 -1.00
CA LEU A 266 7.62 -2.23 -2.08
C LEU A 266 6.82 -1.40 -3.10
N LEU A 267 5.58 -1.80 -3.38
CA LEU A 267 4.68 -1.15 -4.35
C LEU A 267 3.77 -0.09 -3.73
N ARG A 268 3.90 0.22 -2.44
CA ARG A 268 3.02 1.17 -1.74
C ARG A 268 3.00 2.54 -2.41
N ASP A 269 4.14 3.05 -2.86
CA ASP A 269 4.17 4.32 -3.58
C ASP A 269 3.47 4.25 -4.94
N SER A 270 3.49 3.07 -5.60
CA SER A 270 2.88 2.79 -6.90
C SER A 270 1.37 2.57 -6.85
N LEU A 271 0.83 2.10 -5.73
CA LEU A 271 -0.60 1.78 -5.60
C LEU A 271 -1.19 2.65 -4.50
N GLY A 272 -1.92 3.69 -4.86
CA GLY A 272 -2.50 4.65 -3.91
C GLY A 272 -1.49 5.68 -3.36
N GLY A 273 -0.28 5.73 -3.91
CA GLY A 273 0.79 6.62 -3.46
C GLY A 273 1.07 7.79 -4.41
N ARG A 274 2.34 8.19 -4.45
CA ARG A 274 2.82 9.45 -5.06
C ARG A 274 3.50 9.31 -6.42
N THR A 275 3.44 8.14 -7.04
CA THR A 275 4.02 7.93 -8.37
C THR A 275 2.97 7.68 -9.45
N LYS A 276 3.36 7.90 -10.71
CA LYS A 276 2.57 7.48 -11.87
C LYS A 276 2.81 5.98 -12.10
N THR A 277 1.73 5.23 -12.26
CA THR A 277 1.80 3.77 -12.36
C THR A 277 1.03 3.28 -13.56
N CYS A 278 1.65 2.37 -14.30
CA CYS A 278 1.06 1.65 -15.41
C CYS A 278 1.16 0.15 -15.13
N ILE A 279 0.06 -0.58 -15.29
CA ILE A 279 0.00 -2.03 -15.16
C ILE A 279 -0.24 -2.62 -16.55
N ILE A 280 0.52 -3.66 -16.90
CA ILE A 280 0.34 -4.42 -18.14
C ILE A 280 -0.22 -5.79 -17.77
N ALA A 281 -1.50 -6.00 -18.03
CA ALA A 281 -2.13 -7.30 -17.89
C ALA A 281 -1.79 -8.17 -19.12
N THR A 282 -1.11 -9.29 -18.91
CA THR A 282 -0.76 -10.22 -20.00
C THR A 282 -1.66 -11.45 -19.95
N VAL A 283 -2.32 -11.77 -21.06
CA VAL A 283 -3.29 -12.89 -21.13
C VAL A 283 -3.00 -13.82 -22.31
N SER A 284 -3.44 -15.08 -22.19
CA SER A 284 -3.36 -16.10 -23.25
C SER A 284 -4.69 -16.22 -24.00
N PRO A 285 -4.68 -16.37 -25.33
CA PRO A 285 -5.89 -16.56 -26.12
C PRO A 285 -6.49 -17.98 -26.01
N ALA A 286 -5.78 -18.93 -25.40
CA ALA A 286 -6.16 -20.34 -25.37
C ALA A 286 -7.29 -20.65 -24.37
N VAL A 287 -8.25 -21.49 -24.76
CA VAL A 287 -9.40 -21.90 -23.93
C VAL A 287 -9.02 -22.48 -22.57
N TYR A 288 -7.92 -23.24 -22.49
CA TYR A 288 -7.51 -23.85 -21.23
C TYR A 288 -6.96 -22.82 -20.23
N CYS A 289 -6.69 -21.59 -20.67
CA CYS A 289 -6.32 -20.45 -19.83
C CYS A 289 -7.51 -19.52 -19.52
N LEU A 290 -8.74 -19.90 -19.92
CA LEU A 290 -9.92 -19.03 -19.81
C LEU A 290 -10.17 -18.52 -18.39
N GLU A 291 -10.14 -19.41 -17.39
CA GLU A 291 -10.37 -19.02 -15.98
C GLU A 291 -9.33 -18.01 -15.48
N GLU A 292 -8.04 -18.27 -15.77
CA GLU A 292 -6.93 -17.38 -15.39
C GLU A 292 -6.99 -16.04 -16.11
N THR A 293 -7.44 -16.07 -17.37
CA THR A 293 -7.66 -14.87 -18.19
C THR A 293 -8.76 -14.01 -17.60
N LEU A 294 -9.90 -14.61 -17.22
CA LEU A 294 -10.99 -13.89 -16.56
C LEU A 294 -10.55 -13.29 -15.23
N SER A 295 -9.82 -14.05 -14.41
CA SER A 295 -9.25 -13.58 -13.14
C SER A 295 -8.33 -12.37 -13.35
N THR A 296 -7.43 -12.44 -14.34
CA THR A 296 -6.50 -11.36 -14.69
C THR A 296 -7.23 -10.12 -15.20
N LEU A 297 -8.29 -10.30 -16.01
CA LEU A 297 -9.11 -9.20 -16.52
C LEU A 297 -9.90 -8.51 -15.40
N ASP A 298 -10.49 -9.27 -14.48
CA ASP A 298 -11.19 -8.72 -13.31
C ASP A 298 -10.22 -7.92 -12.42
N TYR A 299 -9.01 -8.44 -12.23
CA TYR A 299 -7.95 -7.77 -11.50
C TYR A 299 -7.56 -6.43 -12.16
N ALA A 300 -7.29 -6.46 -13.47
CA ALA A 300 -6.93 -5.31 -14.28
C ALA A 300 -8.04 -4.25 -14.29
N HIS A 301 -9.30 -4.69 -14.39
CA HIS A 301 -10.48 -3.82 -14.37
C HIS A 301 -10.60 -3.07 -13.04
N ARG A 302 -10.39 -3.75 -11.90
CA ARG A 302 -10.37 -3.08 -10.59
C ARG A 302 -9.20 -2.12 -10.47
N ALA A 303 -8.01 -2.54 -10.89
CA ALA A 303 -6.78 -1.75 -10.77
C ALA A 303 -6.88 -0.38 -11.48
N LYS A 304 -7.62 -0.28 -12.59
CA LYS A 304 -7.86 0.97 -13.34
C LYS A 304 -8.52 2.06 -12.50
N ASN A 305 -9.24 1.69 -11.44
CA ASN A 305 -9.96 2.63 -10.57
C ASN A 305 -9.15 3.10 -9.35
N ILE A 306 -7.90 2.64 -9.19
CA ILE A 306 -7.01 3.12 -8.13
C ILE A 306 -6.61 4.56 -8.43
N ARG A 307 -6.71 5.43 -7.42
CA ARG A 307 -6.31 6.84 -7.49
C ARG A 307 -4.94 7.05 -6.85
N ASN A 308 -3.97 7.49 -7.65
CA ASN A 308 -2.68 7.96 -7.16
C ASN A 308 -2.68 9.50 -7.09
N LYS A 309 -1.79 10.06 -6.27
CA LYS A 309 -1.53 11.50 -6.18
C LYS A 309 -0.08 11.78 -6.62
N PRO A 310 0.22 11.73 -7.93
CA PRO A 310 1.59 11.88 -8.39
C PRO A 310 2.14 13.25 -8.02
N GLU A 311 3.24 13.27 -7.27
CA GLU A 311 3.93 14.50 -6.84
C GLU A 311 5.22 14.67 -7.64
N VAL A 312 5.51 15.91 -8.05
CA VAL A 312 6.82 16.21 -8.63
C VAL A 312 7.84 16.24 -7.48
N ASN A 313 8.89 15.42 -7.59
CA ASN A 313 9.95 15.40 -6.60
C ASN A 313 10.51 16.82 -6.39
N GLN A 314 10.56 17.25 -5.13
CA GLN A 314 11.04 18.59 -4.78
C GLN A 314 12.48 18.76 -5.25
N LYS A 315 12.76 19.87 -5.93
CA LYS A 315 14.12 20.28 -6.24
C LYS A 315 14.81 20.63 -4.93
N MET A 316 15.91 19.95 -4.62
CA MET A 316 16.70 20.27 -3.43
C MET A 316 17.94 21.05 -3.84
N MET A 317 18.31 22.07 -3.07
CA MET A 317 19.62 22.69 -3.22
C MET A 317 20.67 21.65 -2.85
N LYS A 318 21.68 21.47 -3.71
CA LYS A 318 22.78 20.54 -3.46
C LYS A 318 23.48 20.83 -2.13
N SER A 319 23.65 22.11 -1.79
CA SER A 319 24.25 22.55 -0.51
C SER A 319 23.43 22.11 0.70
N THR A 320 22.10 22.20 0.63
CA THR A 320 21.19 21.74 1.70
C THR A 320 21.18 20.22 1.79
N LEU A 321 21.09 19.50 0.67
CA LEU A 321 21.14 18.04 0.67
C LEU A 321 22.44 17.51 1.25
N ILE A 322 23.58 18.11 0.88
CA ILE A 322 24.89 17.77 1.42
C ILE A 322 24.92 18.04 2.94
N LYS A 323 24.45 19.20 3.39
CA LYS A 323 24.39 19.52 4.83
C LYS A 323 23.53 18.52 5.60
N ASP A 324 22.36 18.16 5.08
CA ASP A 324 21.45 17.20 5.71
C ASP A 324 22.08 15.80 5.78
N LEU A 325 22.73 15.34 4.70
CA LEU A 325 23.44 14.06 4.66
C LEU A 325 24.64 14.04 5.62
N TYR A 326 25.43 15.11 5.69
CA TYR A 326 26.52 15.21 6.67
C TYR A 326 26.00 15.21 8.11
N GLY A 327 24.90 15.92 8.38
CA GLY A 327 24.23 15.90 9.68
C GLY A 327 23.76 14.50 10.07
N GLU A 328 23.16 13.77 9.11
CA GLU A 328 22.69 12.42 9.33
C GLU A 328 23.84 11.41 9.50
N ILE A 329 24.94 11.56 8.75
CA ILE A 329 26.15 10.75 8.92
C ILE A 329 26.74 10.95 10.32
N GLU A 330 26.84 12.17 10.81
CA GLU A 330 27.36 12.44 12.16
C GLU A 330 26.43 11.90 13.24
N ARG A 331 25.11 12.04 13.06
CA ARG A 331 24.11 11.43 13.96
C ARG A 331 24.25 9.92 14.02
N LEU A 332 24.29 9.24 12.86
CA LEU A 332 24.40 7.78 12.76
C LEU A 332 25.75 7.27 13.29
N LYS A 333 26.86 7.98 13.03
CA LYS A 333 28.16 7.65 13.62
C LYS A 333 28.11 7.75 15.14
N GLY A 334 27.48 8.79 15.69
CA GLY A 334 27.27 8.95 17.13
C GLY A 334 26.45 7.81 17.72
N GLU A 335 25.37 7.40 17.06
CA GLU A 335 24.55 6.25 17.47
C GLU A 335 25.32 4.93 17.44
N VAL A 336 26.11 4.68 16.39
CA VAL A 336 26.95 3.48 16.27
C VAL A 336 28.06 3.47 17.32
N TYR A 337 28.67 4.62 17.61
CA TYR A 337 29.70 4.76 18.63
C TYR A 337 29.14 4.45 20.02
N ALA A 338 28.01 5.07 20.38
CA ALA A 338 27.31 4.81 21.64
C ALA A 338 26.87 3.34 21.78
N ALA A 339 26.37 2.73 20.70
CA ALA A 339 25.97 1.32 20.69
C ALA A 339 27.17 0.36 20.87
N ARG A 340 28.36 0.72 20.35
CA ARG A 340 29.59 -0.09 20.46
C ARG A 340 30.26 0.02 21.83
N GLU A 341 30.25 1.20 22.45
CA GLU A 341 30.88 1.41 23.75
C GLU A 341 30.10 0.81 24.92
N LYS A 342 28.84 0.37 24.73
CA LYS A 342 27.96 -0.15 25.79
C LYS A 342 27.82 0.77 27.01
N ASN A 343 28.23 2.03 26.90
CA ASN A 343 28.19 3.03 27.96
C ASN A 343 27.08 4.03 27.67
N GLY A 344 25.84 3.62 27.97
CA GLY A 344 24.70 4.51 28.02
C GLY A 344 24.16 4.94 26.65
N VAL A 345 22.85 5.16 26.61
CA VAL A 345 22.16 5.76 25.46
C VAL A 345 22.68 7.19 25.29
N TYR A 346 23.42 7.48 24.22
CA TYR A 346 23.79 8.86 23.90
C TYR A 346 22.57 9.58 23.32
N ILE A 347 21.98 10.47 24.12
CA ILE A 347 20.94 11.40 23.69
C ILE A 347 21.63 12.74 23.40
N PRO A 348 21.54 13.29 22.18
CA PRO A 348 22.06 14.62 21.87
C PRO A 348 21.58 15.65 22.90
N LYS A 349 22.45 16.55 23.35
CA LYS A 349 22.16 17.46 24.48
C LYS A 349 20.87 18.27 24.29
N GLU A 350 20.61 18.72 23.07
CA GLU A 350 19.36 19.41 22.71
C GLU A 350 18.13 18.51 22.81
N ARG A 351 18.23 17.26 22.35
CA ARG A 351 17.15 16.27 22.47
C ARG A 351 16.91 15.89 23.93
N TYR A 352 17.97 15.78 24.74
CA TYR A 352 17.86 15.53 26.17
C TYR A 352 17.12 16.67 26.87
N TYR A 353 17.48 17.93 26.60
CA TYR A 353 16.78 19.08 27.17
C TYR A 353 15.33 19.19 26.70
N LEU A 354 15.07 18.87 25.43
CA LEU A 354 13.71 18.86 24.87
C LEU A 354 12.87 17.78 25.56
N GLU A 355 13.36 16.55 25.63
CA GLU A 355 12.68 15.39 26.22
C GLU A 355 12.51 15.57 27.74
N GLU A 356 13.45 16.23 28.42
CA GLU A 356 13.32 16.59 29.83
C GLU A 356 12.28 17.70 30.05
N SER A 357 12.23 18.70 29.17
CA SER A 357 11.20 19.74 29.18
C SER A 357 9.80 19.16 28.90
N GLU A 358 9.69 18.26 27.92
CA GLU A 358 8.45 17.55 27.58
C GLU A 358 8.01 16.65 28.74
N ARG A 359 8.93 15.91 29.36
CA ARG A 359 8.65 15.08 30.53
C ARG A 359 8.17 15.92 31.71
N LYS A 360 8.79 17.08 31.96
CA LYS A 360 8.35 18.00 33.00
C LYS A 360 6.94 18.55 32.71
N ALA A 361 6.70 19.01 31.48
CA ALA A 361 5.37 19.49 31.08
C ALA A 361 4.31 18.40 31.17
N MET A 362 4.65 17.15 30.84
CA MET A 362 3.76 16.01 30.97
C MET A 362 3.47 15.67 32.44
N ALA A 363 4.48 15.75 33.32
CA ALA A 363 4.28 15.57 34.76
C ALA A 363 3.33 16.65 35.34
N ASP A 364 3.54 17.92 34.96
CA ASP A 364 2.67 19.02 35.37
C ASP A 364 1.22 18.84 34.86
N GLN A 365 1.05 18.34 33.63
CA GLN A 365 -0.27 18.00 33.08
C GLN A 365 -0.95 16.85 33.82
N VAL A 366 -0.20 15.81 34.18
CA VAL A 366 -0.72 14.67 34.95
C VAL A 366 -1.17 15.12 36.35
N GLU A 367 -0.42 16.01 37.00
CA GLU A 367 -0.79 16.59 38.29
C GLU A 367 -2.08 17.43 38.18
N GLN A 368 -2.19 18.30 37.16
CA GLN A 368 -3.41 19.07 36.91
C GLN A 368 -4.62 18.19 36.59
N MET A 369 -4.44 17.12 35.81
CA MET A 369 -5.49 16.14 35.54
C MET A 369 -5.91 15.41 36.83
N GLY A 370 -4.97 15.06 37.70
CA GLY A 370 -5.25 14.46 39.01
C GLY A 370 -6.14 15.36 39.88
N LEU A 371 -5.79 16.64 40.01
CA LEU A 371 -6.60 17.63 40.73
C LEU A 371 -8.00 17.79 40.12
N THR A 372 -8.08 17.81 38.79
CA THR A 372 -9.37 17.93 38.08
C THR A 372 -10.23 16.70 38.32
N LEU A 373 -9.66 15.49 38.27
CA LEU A 373 -10.37 14.25 38.58
C LEU A 373 -10.92 14.25 40.01
N GLU A 374 -10.12 14.69 40.99
CA GLU A 374 -10.58 14.76 42.38
C GLU A 374 -11.74 15.76 42.56
N THR A 375 -11.68 16.92 41.91
CA THR A 375 -12.79 17.88 41.95
C THR A 375 -14.05 17.37 41.25
N ASN A 376 -13.91 16.64 40.13
CA ASN A 376 -15.04 16.05 39.43
C ASN A 376 -15.65 14.89 40.21
N GLN A 377 -14.82 14.09 40.90
CA GLN A 377 -15.28 13.01 41.77
C GLN A 377 -16.17 13.57 42.90
N LYS A 378 -15.73 14.65 43.58
CA LYS A 378 -16.54 15.33 44.60
C LYS A 378 -17.87 15.85 44.06
N LYS A 379 -17.88 16.42 42.84
CA LYS A 379 -19.12 16.88 42.19
C LYS A 379 -20.06 15.72 41.84
N ILE A 380 -19.52 14.57 41.43
CA ILE A 380 -20.33 13.38 41.15
C ILE A 380 -20.99 12.88 42.43
N GLU A 381 -20.25 12.80 43.54
CA GLU A 381 -20.79 12.43 44.86
C GLU A 381 -21.89 13.40 45.29
N GLU A 382 -21.67 14.71 45.19
CA GLU A 382 -22.71 15.71 45.51
C GLU A 382 -23.97 15.59 44.63
N LEU A 383 -23.82 15.22 43.35
CA LEU A 383 -24.94 15.01 42.44
C LEU A 383 -25.69 13.71 42.73
N GLN A 384 -24.98 12.66 43.13
CA GLN A 384 -25.57 11.39 43.56
C GLN A 384 -26.43 11.60 44.81
N ASP A 385 -25.91 12.29 45.82
CA ASP A 385 -26.67 12.61 47.04
C ASP A 385 -27.93 13.42 46.72
N LYS A 386 -27.83 14.41 45.83
CA LYS A 386 -29.01 15.19 45.40
C LYS A 386 -30.04 14.35 44.66
N TYR A 387 -29.58 13.45 43.79
CA TYR A 387 -30.47 12.55 43.04
C TYR A 387 -31.19 11.58 43.97
N GLU A 388 -30.49 10.97 44.94
CA GLU A 388 -31.11 10.09 45.93
C GLU A 388 -32.18 10.81 46.76
N ASN A 389 -31.88 12.02 47.23
CA ASN A 389 -32.84 12.85 47.94
C ASN A 389 -34.08 13.16 47.09
N GLN A 390 -33.90 13.48 45.80
CA GLN A 390 -35.00 13.76 44.89
C GLN A 390 -35.87 12.51 44.62
N VAL A 391 -35.25 11.32 44.52
CA VAL A 391 -35.98 10.05 44.37
C VAL A 391 -36.84 9.77 45.60
N ILE A 392 -36.30 10.00 46.81
CA ILE A 392 -37.04 9.84 48.07
C ILE A 392 -38.25 10.79 48.10
N GLN A 393 -38.04 12.09 47.82
CA GLN A 393 -39.12 13.08 47.77
C GLN A 393 -40.20 12.72 46.73
N SER A 394 -39.79 12.26 45.55
CA SER A 394 -40.75 11.84 44.52
C SER A 394 -41.56 10.61 44.94
N SER A 395 -40.96 9.69 45.69
CA SER A 395 -41.64 8.51 46.24
C SER A 395 -42.67 8.90 47.30
N GLU A 396 -42.29 9.78 48.24
CA GLU A 396 -43.18 10.32 49.28
C GLU A 396 -44.39 11.04 48.65
N LEU A 397 -44.14 11.95 47.71
CA LEU A 397 -45.19 12.68 47.01
C LEU A 397 -46.12 11.75 46.22
N SER A 398 -45.59 10.69 45.61
CA SER A 398 -46.40 9.69 44.92
C SER A 398 -47.30 8.91 45.89
N SER A 399 -46.82 8.62 47.11
CA SER A 399 -47.62 7.96 48.14
C SER A 399 -48.75 8.85 48.65
N GLU A 400 -48.45 10.13 48.90
CA GLU A 400 -49.46 11.13 49.29
C GLU A 400 -50.51 11.35 48.21
N LEU A 401 -50.09 11.39 46.93
CA LEU A 401 -51.00 11.52 45.79
C LEU A 401 -51.97 10.33 45.73
N ASP A 402 -51.49 9.10 45.93
CA ASP A 402 -52.33 7.89 45.91
C ASP A 402 -53.32 7.88 47.10
N ALA A 403 -52.88 8.28 48.28
CA ALA A 403 -53.74 8.43 49.46
C ALA A 403 -54.84 9.50 49.22
N THR A 404 -54.47 10.62 48.61
CA THR A 404 -55.41 11.70 48.28
C THR A 404 -56.41 11.26 47.22
N ARG A 405 -55.98 10.54 46.18
CA ARG A 405 -56.87 9.95 45.15
C ARG A 405 -57.87 8.98 45.74
N LYS A 406 -57.43 8.06 46.59
CA LYS A 406 -58.33 7.12 47.31
C LYS A 406 -59.34 7.85 48.18
N THR A 407 -58.92 8.93 48.84
CA THR A 407 -59.83 9.75 49.67
C THR A 407 -60.86 10.44 48.79
N LEU A 408 -60.42 11.05 47.68
CA LEU A 408 -61.30 11.71 46.71
C LEU A 408 -62.34 10.75 46.11
N GLU A 409 -61.93 9.54 45.70
CA GLU A 409 -62.86 8.52 45.19
C GLU A 409 -63.93 8.13 46.21
N LYS A 410 -63.54 7.97 47.49
CA LYS A 410 -64.48 7.72 48.59
C LYS A 410 -65.45 8.89 48.77
N THR A 411 -64.97 10.13 48.71
CA THR A 411 -65.82 11.32 48.82
C THR A 411 -66.78 11.44 47.63
N ILE A 412 -66.34 11.16 46.41
CA ILE A 412 -67.19 11.14 45.21
C ILE A 412 -68.30 10.09 45.33
N THR A 413 -67.95 8.87 45.75
CA THR A 413 -68.96 7.80 45.94
C THR A 413 -69.94 8.11 47.06
N LEU A 414 -69.49 8.72 48.16
CA LEU A 414 -70.36 9.17 49.24
C LEU A 414 -71.30 10.29 48.78
N LEU A 415 -70.78 11.28 48.03
CA LEU A 415 -71.57 12.36 47.47
C LEU A 415 -72.65 11.82 46.53
N ALA A 416 -72.30 10.91 45.62
CA ALA A 416 -73.27 10.29 44.72
C ALA A 416 -74.39 9.54 45.47
N ARG A 417 -74.06 8.82 46.56
CA ARG A 417 -75.06 8.16 47.42
C ARG A 417 -75.97 9.15 48.12
N THR A 418 -75.40 10.19 48.72
CA THR A 418 -76.18 11.23 49.43
C THR A 418 -77.07 12.03 48.47
N GLU A 419 -76.64 12.31 47.24
CA GLU A 419 -77.48 12.90 46.19
C GLU A 419 -78.64 11.97 45.78
N GLU A 420 -78.41 10.66 45.70
CA GLU A 420 -79.45 9.68 45.39
C GLU A 420 -80.48 9.56 46.53
N GLU A 421 -80.03 9.54 47.78
CA GLU A 421 -80.89 9.56 48.97
C GLU A 421 -81.71 10.85 49.05
N LEU A 422 -81.10 12.01 48.76
CA LEU A 422 -81.79 13.30 48.72
C LEU A 422 -82.88 13.32 47.63
N LYS A 423 -82.60 12.77 46.45
CA LYS A 423 -83.60 12.63 45.37
C LYS A 423 -84.75 11.72 45.77
N LYS A 424 -84.48 10.61 46.48
CA LYS A 424 -85.53 9.71 47.01
C LYS A 424 -86.39 10.41 48.06
N SER A 425 -85.78 11.22 48.93
CA SER A 425 -86.51 12.00 49.94
C SER A 425 -87.39 13.11 49.35
N HIS A 426 -87.11 13.61 48.14
CA HIS A 426 -87.94 14.62 47.47
C HIS A 426 -89.07 14.02 46.60
N MET A 427 -89.11 12.71 46.42
CA MET A 427 -90.17 11.99 45.67
C MET A 427 -91.20 11.29 46.57
N LEU A 428 -91.05 11.38 47.88
CA LEU A 428 -92.05 11.05 48.91
C LEU A 428 -92.69 12.35 49.41
#